data_AF-A0AAW5YY88-F1
#
_entry.id   AF-A0AAW5YY88-F1
#
_cell.length_a   1.000
_cell.length_b   1.000
_cell.length_c   1.000
_cell.angle_alpha   90.00
_cell.angle_beta   90.00
_cell.angle_gamma   90.00
#
_symmetry.space_group_name_H-M   'P 1'
#
loop_
_entity.id
_entity.type
_entity.pdbx_description
1 polymer ?
#
loop_
_entity_poly.entity_id
_entity_poly.type
_entity_poly.pdbx_seq_one_letter_code
_entity_poly.pdbx_strand_id
1 'polypeptide(L)'
;MLLKHVDNSASAILEARITADDDSGTSFATIYDNGKVEKSRSSQNKKFVKPIEVDPQVFVEHTDKKNNIYLTVNEKALRKNKQVSSDENWVKLTKLVAKRSKHAIAMLSLFKLGDDYYAFLKYNAGLSDEGSLYQYKSNLTKVATLDSGKISGLKEK
;
A
#
# COMPACT_ATOMS: atom_id res chain seq x y z
N MET A 1 -37.24 -18.31 -11.37
CA MET A 1 -35.84 -18.20 -10.92
C MET A 1 -35.54 -16.71 -10.78
N LEU A 2 -35.52 -16.19 -9.55
CA LEU A 2 -35.19 -14.78 -9.30
C LEU A 2 -33.68 -14.62 -9.44
N LEU A 3 -33.24 -13.98 -10.52
CA LEU A 3 -31.89 -13.44 -10.63
C LEU A 3 -31.71 -12.43 -9.50
N LYS A 4 -30.89 -12.76 -8.49
CA LYS A 4 -30.41 -11.78 -7.53
C LYS A 4 -29.69 -10.69 -8.32
N HIS A 5 -30.25 -9.48 -8.34
CA HIS A 5 -29.50 -8.28 -8.66
C HIS A 5 -28.30 -8.27 -7.71
N VAL A 6 -27.11 -8.53 -8.23
CA VAL A 6 -25.87 -8.17 -7.56
C VAL A 6 -25.84 -6.66 -7.62
N ASP A 7 -26.03 -6.00 -6.48
CA ASP A 7 -25.92 -4.55 -6.37
C ASP A 7 -24.54 -4.16 -6.89
N ASN A 8 -24.51 -3.57 -8.08
CA ASN A 8 -23.30 -3.13 -8.76
C ASN A 8 -22.96 -1.69 -8.32
N SER A 9 -23.35 -1.33 -7.09
CA SER A 9 -23.29 0.02 -6.52
C SER A 9 -21.90 0.40 -5.99
N ALA A 10 -20.86 -0.31 -6.42
CA ALA A 10 -19.49 -0.06 -5.98
C ALA A 10 -19.07 1.34 -6.43
N SER A 11 -18.68 2.17 -5.46
CA SER A 11 -18.25 3.54 -5.75
C SER A 11 -16.76 3.58 -6.00
N ALA A 12 -16.36 4.25 -7.08
CA ALA A 12 -14.95 4.49 -7.36
C ALA A 12 -14.40 5.46 -6.31
N ILE A 13 -13.39 5.04 -5.55
CA ILE A 13 -12.82 5.83 -4.45
C ILE A 13 -11.44 6.38 -4.78
N LEU A 14 -10.62 5.63 -5.53
CA LEU A 14 -9.25 6.01 -5.84
C LEU A 14 -8.90 5.71 -7.30
N GLU A 15 -7.92 6.43 -7.81
CA GLU A 15 -7.22 6.11 -9.05
C GLU A 15 -5.74 5.91 -8.72
N ALA A 16 -5.19 4.78 -9.13
CA ALA A 16 -3.78 4.43 -8.98
C ALA A 16 -3.08 4.53 -10.33
N ARG A 17 -1.92 5.17 -10.35
CA ARG A 17 -0.92 5.01 -11.40
C ARG A 17 0.01 3.88 -10.99
N ILE A 18 0.09 2.86 -11.83
CA ILE A 18 0.85 1.63 -11.56
C ILE A 18 2.02 1.58 -12.52
N THR A 19 3.22 1.45 -11.98
CA THR A 19 4.44 1.20 -12.76
C THR A 19 4.81 -0.27 -12.65
N ALA A 20 5.21 -0.89 -13.76
CA ALA A 20 5.72 -2.27 -13.74
C ALA A 20 6.95 -2.37 -12.83
N ASP A 21 7.21 -3.54 -12.24
CA ASP A 21 8.33 -3.71 -11.31
C ASP A 21 9.70 -3.55 -11.98
N ASP A 22 9.79 -3.86 -13.28
CA ASP A 22 10.96 -3.64 -14.14
C ASP A 22 11.01 -2.22 -14.75
N ASP A 23 10.10 -1.34 -14.33
CA ASP A 23 9.93 0.02 -14.83
C ASP A 23 9.63 0.12 -16.36
N SER A 24 9.26 -0.99 -17.01
CA SER A 24 9.03 -1.06 -18.47
C SER A 24 7.77 -0.33 -18.94
N GLY A 25 6.83 -0.04 -18.04
CA GLY A 25 5.54 0.50 -18.42
C GLY A 25 4.77 1.16 -17.27
N THR A 26 3.82 2.02 -17.65
CA THR A 26 2.87 2.65 -16.74
C THR A 26 1.44 2.36 -17.18
N SER A 27 0.59 1.98 -16.23
CA SER A 27 -0.83 1.77 -16.41
C SER A 27 -1.63 2.50 -15.33
N PHE A 28 -2.95 2.49 -15.45
CA PHE A 28 -3.84 3.12 -14.49
C PHE A 28 -4.94 2.15 -14.09
N ALA A 29 -5.37 2.24 -12.83
CA ALA A 29 -6.48 1.47 -12.31
C ALA A 29 -7.40 2.35 -11.46
N THR A 30 -8.70 2.06 -11.53
CA THR A 30 -9.71 2.57 -10.61
C THR A 30 -9.92 1.55 -9.51
N ILE A 31 -9.91 2.01 -8.27
CA ILE A 31 -10.14 1.20 -7.07
C ILE A 31 -11.49 1.58 -6.49
N TYR A 32 -12.30 0.57 -6.19
CA TYR A 32 -13.65 0.71 -5.67
C TYR A 32 -13.70 0.42 -4.16
N ASP A 33 -14.70 0.95 -3.48
CA ASP A 33 -14.95 0.78 -2.05
C ASP A 33 -15.09 -0.68 -1.59
N ASN A 34 -15.52 -1.57 -2.48
CA ASN A 34 -15.59 -3.01 -2.25
C ASN A 34 -14.27 -3.75 -2.52
N GLY A 35 -13.20 -3.03 -2.82
CA GLY A 35 -11.86 -3.55 -3.09
C GLY A 35 -11.64 -4.10 -4.50
N LYS A 36 -12.64 -3.99 -5.39
CA LYS A 36 -12.47 -4.27 -6.82
C LYS A 36 -11.46 -3.28 -7.42
N VAL A 37 -10.63 -3.78 -8.33
CA VAL A 37 -9.67 -2.98 -9.10
C VAL A 37 -9.95 -3.20 -10.59
N GLU A 38 -10.13 -2.11 -11.34
CA GLU A 38 -10.33 -2.16 -12.79
C GLU A 38 -9.31 -1.31 -13.52
N LYS A 39 -8.71 -1.87 -14.57
CA LYS A 39 -7.81 -1.12 -15.47
C LYS A 39 -8.59 0.03 -16.10
N SER A 40 -8.01 1.23 -16.09
CA SER A 40 -8.65 2.44 -16.60
C SER A 40 -7.71 3.27 -17.46
N ARG A 41 -8.25 4.28 -18.16
CA ARG A 41 -7.47 5.39 -18.71
C ARG A 41 -7.25 6.42 -17.59
N SER A 42 -6.12 7.14 -17.61
CA SER A 42 -5.89 8.22 -16.65
C SER A 42 -6.95 9.31 -16.80
N SER A 43 -7.57 9.73 -15.70
CA SER A 43 -8.38 10.96 -15.73
C SER A 43 -7.45 12.19 -15.75
N GLN A 44 -7.76 13.18 -16.61
CA GLN A 44 -6.87 14.33 -16.86
C GLN A 44 -6.92 15.41 -15.74
N ASN A 45 -7.87 15.31 -14.79
CA ASN A 45 -8.30 16.47 -14.02
C ASN A 45 -7.65 16.63 -12.62
N LYS A 46 -6.86 15.66 -12.14
CA LYS A 46 -6.23 15.72 -10.80
C LYS A 46 -4.79 15.18 -10.84
N LYS A 47 -3.87 15.89 -10.16
CA LYS A 47 -2.47 15.47 -10.00
C LYS A 47 -2.40 14.28 -9.04
N PHE A 48 -1.67 13.24 -9.43
CA PHE A 48 -1.35 12.13 -8.54
C PHE A 48 -0.37 12.59 -7.46
N VAL A 49 -0.62 12.19 -6.21
CA VAL A 49 0.38 12.31 -5.15
C VAL A 49 1.45 11.24 -5.37
N LYS A 50 2.71 11.62 -5.18
CA LYS A 50 3.85 10.70 -5.29
C LYS A 50 4.03 9.91 -3.99
N PRO A 51 4.49 8.65 -4.05
CA PRO A 51 4.80 7.89 -2.86
C PRO A 51 5.98 8.49 -2.08
N ILE A 52 5.95 8.32 -0.77
CA ILE A 52 7.15 8.35 0.08
C ILE A 52 7.60 6.89 0.24
N GLU A 53 8.72 6.54 -0.37
CA GLU A 53 9.29 5.20 -0.24
C GLU A 53 9.98 5.02 1.10
N VAL A 54 9.70 3.91 1.78
CA VAL A 54 10.38 3.50 3.00
C VAL A 54 11.41 2.43 2.65
N ASP A 55 12.66 2.67 3.01
CA ASP A 55 13.75 1.70 2.82
C ASP A 55 13.41 0.38 3.55
N PRO A 56 13.38 -0.77 2.85
CA PRO A 56 13.12 -2.06 3.47
C PRO A 56 14.04 -2.40 4.65
N GLN A 57 15.27 -1.86 4.69
CA GLN A 57 16.21 -2.05 5.81
C GLN A 57 15.74 -1.45 7.14
N VAL A 58 14.68 -0.63 7.11
CA VAL A 58 13.97 -0.19 8.32
C VAL A 58 13.38 -1.38 9.07
N PHE A 59 12.97 -2.44 8.35
CA PHE A 59 12.34 -3.61 8.94
C PHE A 59 13.39 -4.65 9.31
N VAL A 60 13.45 -5.00 10.59
CA VAL A 60 14.33 -6.04 11.10
C VAL A 60 13.50 -7.28 11.38
N GLU A 61 13.82 -8.36 10.68
CA GLU A 61 13.20 -9.67 10.87
C GLU A 61 13.80 -10.37 12.08
N HIS A 62 12.92 -11.03 12.85
CA HIS A 62 13.26 -11.84 14.00
C HIS A 62 12.51 -13.15 13.95
N THR A 63 13.07 -14.16 14.61
CA THR A 63 12.42 -15.45 14.84
C THR A 63 12.34 -15.68 16.34
N ASP A 64 11.14 -15.95 16.86
CA ASP A 64 10.97 -16.29 18.27
C ASP A 64 11.39 -17.74 18.57
N LYS A 65 11.40 -18.13 19.86
CA LYS A 65 11.75 -19.49 20.29
C LYS A 65 10.80 -20.59 19.78
N LYS A 66 9.64 -20.21 19.23
CA LYS A 66 8.63 -21.10 18.64
C LYS A 66 8.68 -21.08 17.11
N ASN A 67 9.73 -20.52 16.51
CA ASN A 67 9.91 -20.36 15.08
C ASN A 67 8.87 -19.46 14.39
N ASN A 68 8.21 -18.55 15.13
CA ASN A 68 7.36 -17.54 14.52
C ASN A 68 8.20 -16.36 14.04
N ILE A 69 7.98 -15.96 12.79
CA ILE A 69 8.58 -14.76 12.20
C ILE A 69 7.79 -13.53 12.64
N TYR A 70 8.51 -12.48 13.06
CA TYR A 70 7.94 -11.16 13.33
C TYR A 70 8.93 -10.06 12.96
N LEU A 71 8.40 -8.87 12.65
CA LEU A 71 9.22 -7.71 12.31
C LEU A 71 9.23 -6.66 13.41
N THR A 72 10.32 -5.94 13.49
CA THR A 72 10.46 -4.70 14.29
C THR A 72 10.97 -3.57 13.40
N VAL A 73 10.89 -2.34 13.89
CA VAL A 73 11.38 -1.15 13.17
C VAL A 73 12.70 -0.69 13.77
N ASN A 74 13.74 -0.59 12.95
CA ASN A 74 14.96 0.13 13.29
C ASN A 74 14.69 1.64 13.25
N GLU A 75 14.47 2.25 14.40
CA GLU A 75 14.14 3.68 14.48
C GLU A 75 15.23 4.59 13.92
N LYS A 76 16.51 4.22 14.07
CA LYS A 76 17.62 5.01 13.54
C LYS A 76 17.60 5.02 12.01
N ALA A 77 17.30 3.89 11.39
CA ALA A 77 17.12 3.80 9.94
C ALA A 77 15.88 4.59 9.49
N LEU A 78 14.75 4.44 10.18
CA LEU A 78 13.51 5.15 9.86
C LEU A 78 13.71 6.68 9.88
N ARG A 79 14.42 7.20 10.87
CA ARG A 79 14.69 8.63 11.04
C ARG A 79 15.59 9.23 9.95
N LYS A 80 16.27 8.41 9.13
CA LYS A 80 17.01 8.90 7.95
C LYS A 80 16.06 9.43 6.87
N ASN A 81 14.84 8.88 6.78
CA ASN A 81 13.82 9.43 5.91
C ASN A 81 13.14 10.62 6.61
N LYS A 82 13.58 11.84 6.28
CA LYS A 82 13.09 13.07 6.91
C LYS A 82 11.58 13.24 6.76
N GLN A 83 11.01 12.92 5.60
CA GLN A 83 9.58 13.05 5.33
C GLN A 83 8.74 12.14 6.24
N VAL A 84 9.22 10.91 6.46
CA VAL A 84 8.57 9.97 7.39
C VAL A 84 8.74 10.44 8.84
N SER A 85 9.94 10.86 9.22
CA SER A 85 10.23 11.24 10.61
C SER A 85 9.56 12.53 11.07
N SER A 86 9.17 13.41 10.13
CA SER A 86 8.52 14.69 10.44
C SER A 86 7.02 14.59 10.72
N ASP A 87 6.40 13.42 10.49
CA ASP A 87 4.97 13.19 10.72
C ASP A 87 4.79 11.92 11.57
N GLU A 88 4.22 12.09 12.76
CA GLU A 88 4.02 11.01 13.72
C GLU A 88 3.11 9.90 13.19
N ASN A 89 2.17 10.22 12.27
CA ASN A 89 1.31 9.22 11.66
C ASN A 89 2.09 8.31 10.71
N TRP A 90 3.11 8.80 9.99
CA TRP A 90 3.97 7.92 9.19
C TRP A 90 4.78 6.98 10.06
N VAL A 91 5.28 7.46 11.20
CA VAL A 91 6.02 6.64 12.16
C VAL A 91 5.11 5.56 12.74
N LYS A 92 3.90 5.92 13.20
CA LYS A 92 2.90 4.99 13.73
C LYS A 92 2.47 3.96 12.69
N LEU A 93 2.18 4.39 11.47
CA LEU A 93 1.83 3.54 10.34
C LEU A 93 2.93 2.53 10.02
N THR A 94 4.19 2.99 9.92
CA THR A 94 5.34 2.11 9.63
C THR A 94 5.52 1.04 10.73
N LYS A 95 5.39 1.43 12.00
CA LYS A 95 5.43 0.50 13.14
C LYS A 95 4.28 -0.50 13.12
N LEU A 96 3.08 -0.06 12.73
CA LEU A 96 1.91 -0.92 12.63
C LEU A 96 2.04 -1.93 11.49
N VAL A 97 2.60 -1.51 10.35
CA VAL A 97 2.95 -2.41 9.22
C VAL A 97 3.91 -3.50 9.70
N ALA A 98 5.00 -3.15 10.38
CA ALA A 98 5.94 -4.14 10.93
C ALA A 98 5.24 -5.12 11.89
N LYS A 99 4.44 -4.61 12.83
CA LYS A 99 3.73 -5.42 13.84
C LYS A 99 2.76 -6.43 13.22
N ARG A 100 2.11 -6.08 12.11
CA ARG A 100 1.12 -6.94 11.43
C ARG A 100 1.72 -7.92 10.43
N SER A 101 2.93 -7.65 9.97
CA SER A 101 3.58 -8.43 8.93
C SER A 101 4.15 -9.74 9.47
N LYS A 102 4.00 -10.81 8.67
CA LYS A 102 4.50 -12.16 8.96
C LYS A 102 5.60 -12.62 7.99
N HIS A 103 5.93 -11.77 7.03
CA HIS A 103 6.94 -11.99 6.01
C HIS A 103 7.79 -10.74 5.90
N ALA A 104 9.05 -10.88 5.47
CA ALA A 104 9.90 -9.77 5.12
C ALA A 104 9.19 -8.82 4.13
N ILE A 105 9.41 -7.52 4.32
CA ILE A 105 8.79 -6.49 3.49
C ILE A 105 9.73 -6.20 2.33
N ALA A 106 9.26 -6.39 1.10
CA ALA A 106 10.01 -6.07 -0.11
C ALA A 106 9.88 -4.59 -0.46
N MET A 107 8.70 -4.01 -0.25
CA MET A 107 8.40 -2.62 -0.60
C MET A 107 7.33 -2.06 0.32
N LEU A 108 7.53 -0.82 0.78
CA LEU A 108 6.52 -0.02 1.43
C LEU A 108 6.51 1.40 0.84
N SER A 109 5.39 1.77 0.23
CA SER A 109 5.15 3.11 -0.31
C SER A 109 4.01 3.78 0.46
N LEU A 110 4.24 5.00 0.94
CA LEU A 110 3.27 5.76 1.74
C LEU A 110 2.65 6.90 0.92
N PHE A 111 1.35 7.14 1.09
CA PHE A 111 0.63 8.20 0.39
C PHE A 111 -0.26 8.98 1.35
N LYS A 112 -0.34 10.29 1.15
CA LYS A 112 -1.30 11.18 1.83
C LYS A 112 -2.27 11.77 0.83
N LEU A 113 -3.57 11.59 1.05
CA LEU A 113 -4.64 12.20 0.27
C LEU A 113 -5.52 13.00 1.23
N GLY A 114 -5.41 14.33 1.20
CA GLY A 114 -6.05 15.17 2.22
C GLY A 114 -5.59 14.77 3.63
N ASP A 115 -6.55 14.33 4.45
CA ASP A 115 -6.32 13.84 5.82
C ASP A 115 -6.13 12.32 5.91
N ASP A 116 -6.30 11.60 4.81
CA ASP A 116 -6.18 10.15 4.77
C ASP A 116 -4.76 9.68 4.45
N TYR A 117 -4.34 8.65 5.18
CA TYR A 117 -3.02 8.04 5.09
C TYR A 117 -3.16 6.64 4.48
N TYR A 118 -2.31 6.31 3.51
CA TYR A 118 -2.32 5.01 2.84
C TYR A 118 -0.92 4.38 2.82
N ALA A 119 -0.90 3.04 2.81
CA ALA A 119 0.30 2.24 2.67
C ALA A 119 0.10 1.16 1.60
N PHE A 120 0.94 1.18 0.58
CA PHE A 120 1.06 0.08 -0.39
C PHE A 120 2.22 -0.82 0.03
N LEU A 121 1.97 -2.11 0.13
CA LEU A 121 2.89 -3.08 0.72
C LEU A 121 3.05 -4.29 -0.20
N LYS A 122 4.30 -4.64 -0.53
CA LYS A 122 4.66 -5.94 -1.13
C LYS A 122 5.53 -6.72 -0.16
N TYR A 123 5.22 -7.99 0.01
CA TYR A 123 6.00 -8.91 0.83
C TYR A 123 7.02 -9.65 -0.03
N ASN A 124 8.16 -9.99 0.56
CA ASN A 124 9.10 -10.95 0.01
C ASN A 124 8.62 -12.38 0.36
N ALA A 125 7.47 -12.79 -0.20
CA ALA A 125 6.76 -14.03 0.19
C ALA A 125 6.80 -15.13 -0.89
N GLY A 126 7.79 -15.12 -1.79
CA GLY A 126 7.96 -16.16 -2.82
C GLY A 126 7.32 -15.79 -4.16
N LEU A 127 6.47 -16.66 -4.72
CA LEU A 127 5.98 -16.59 -6.11
C LEU A 127 4.91 -15.53 -6.40
N SER A 128 4.31 -14.93 -5.36
CA SER A 128 3.26 -13.91 -5.56
C SER A 128 3.89 -12.52 -5.67
N ASP A 129 3.59 -11.83 -6.76
CA ASP A 129 3.99 -10.45 -7.02
C ASP A 129 2.93 -9.44 -6.52
N GLU A 130 1.96 -9.92 -5.74
CA GLU A 130 0.85 -9.11 -5.28
C GLU A 130 1.27 -8.03 -4.29
N GLY A 131 0.67 -6.85 -4.45
CA GLY A 131 0.75 -5.76 -3.49
C GLY A 131 -0.61 -5.45 -2.87
N SER A 132 -0.63 -5.11 -1.58
CA SER A 132 -1.85 -4.71 -0.90
C SER A 132 -1.81 -3.22 -0.55
N LEU A 133 -2.87 -2.50 -0.92
CA LEU A 133 -3.11 -1.12 -0.49
C LEU A 133 -3.95 -1.13 0.78
N TYR A 134 -3.52 -0.39 1.78
CA TYR A 134 -4.22 -0.20 3.04
C TYR A 134 -4.49 1.28 3.30
N GLN A 135 -5.63 1.59 3.91
CA GLN A 135 -5.91 2.88 4.53
C GLN A 135 -5.56 2.80 6.02
N TYR A 136 -4.94 3.84 6.53
CA TYR A 136 -4.57 4.02 7.93
C TYR A 136 -5.45 5.06 8.59
N LYS A 137 -6.13 4.63 9.65
CA LYS A 137 -6.83 5.51 10.61
C LYS A 137 -6.29 5.19 12.01
N SER A 138 -7.07 4.51 12.84
CA SER A 138 -6.58 3.87 14.08
C SER A 138 -5.93 2.50 13.84
N ASN A 139 -6.13 1.94 12.64
CA ASN A 139 -5.67 0.62 12.24
C ASN A 139 -5.45 0.55 10.72
N LEU A 140 -4.86 -0.55 10.23
CA LEU A 140 -4.77 -0.84 8.80
C LEU A 140 -6.05 -1.56 8.32
N THR A 141 -6.76 -0.94 7.38
CA THR A 141 -7.89 -1.56 6.67
C THR A 141 -7.47 -1.79 5.23
N LYS A 142 -7.58 -3.03 4.75
CA LYS A 142 -7.23 -3.36 3.36
C LYS A 142 -8.23 -2.69 2.43
N VAL A 143 -7.71 -1.94 1.46
CA VAL A 143 -8.50 -1.26 0.43
C VAL A 143 -8.55 -2.12 -0.82
N ALA A 144 -7.40 -2.62 -1.28
CA ALA A 144 -7.31 -3.40 -2.51
C ALA A 144 -6.09 -4.32 -2.55
N THR A 145 -6.13 -5.32 -3.44
CA THR A 145 -4.95 -6.04 -3.93
C THR A 145 -4.66 -5.57 -5.35
N LEU A 146 -3.38 -5.41 -5.69
CA LEU A 146 -2.88 -5.32 -7.05
C LEU A 146 -2.10 -6.58 -7.37
N ASP A 147 -2.37 -7.17 -8.54
CA ASP A 147 -1.76 -8.44 -8.95
C ASP A 147 -0.27 -8.32 -9.29
N SER A 148 0.19 -7.14 -9.71
CA SER A 148 1.58 -6.88 -10.12
C SER A 148 1.92 -5.39 -10.09
N GLY A 149 3.21 -5.07 -10.09
CA GLY A 149 3.70 -3.69 -10.16
C GLY A 149 3.67 -2.96 -8.83
N LYS A 150 3.97 -1.65 -8.90
CA LYS A 150 3.98 -0.73 -7.76
C LYS A 150 3.12 0.50 -8.02
N ILE A 151 2.47 1.00 -6.97
CA ILE A 151 1.72 2.27 -7.07
C ILE A 151 2.73 3.42 -7.11
N SER A 152 2.94 4.01 -8.28
CA SER A 152 3.81 5.18 -8.46
C SER A 152 3.06 6.51 -8.32
N GLY A 153 1.75 6.46 -8.14
CA GLY A 153 0.95 7.62 -7.74
C GLY A 153 -0.48 7.25 -7.37
N LEU A 154 -1.08 8.01 -6.46
CA LEU A 154 -2.45 7.81 -5.99
C LEU A 154 -3.23 9.12 -6.05
N LYS A 155 -4.55 9.06 -6.27
CA LYS A 155 -5.45 10.21 -6.12
C LYS A 155 -6.87 9.75 -5.82
N GLU A 156 -7.67 10.65 -5.27
CA GLU A 156 -9.11 10.47 -5.08
C GLU A 156 -9.85 10.57 -6.41
N LYS A 157 -10.90 9.76 -6.56
CA LYS A 157 -11.88 9.92 -7.65
C LYS A 157 -12.84 11.05 -7.29
#